data_AF-A0A182MF17-F1
#
_entry.id   AF-A0A182MF17-F1
#
_cell.length_a   1.000
_cell.length_b   1.000
_cell.length_c   1.000
_cell.angle_alpha   90.00
_cell.angle_beta   90.00
_cell.angle_gamma   90.00
#
_symmetry.space_group_name_H-M   'P 1'
#
loop_
_entity.id
_entity.type
_entity.pdbx_description
1 polymer ?
#
loop_
_entity_poly.entity_id
_entity_poly.type
_entity_poly.pdbx_seq_one_letter_code
_entity_poly.pdbx_strand_id
1 'polypeptide(L)'
;MGKKRQWKSLKQILTHEKTLPWKETDITFNAPPSLKPAKKYSDISGLIAPYTDPHSKLRYHNVEEYQTIRTFPMDLTAGYLALRGYAPSSRVGQSKTLKLSKQSLYKLIYHMVGISDDSPSGQ
;
A
#
# COMPACT_ATOMS: atom_id res chain seq x y z
N MET A 1 37.15 32.58 -18.49
CA MET A 1 35.75 32.54 -18.97
C MET A 1 34.90 31.71 -18.02
N GLY A 2 33.95 32.32 -17.33
CA GLY A 2 33.11 31.62 -16.35
C GLY A 2 31.99 30.83 -17.02
N LYS A 3 31.86 29.54 -16.69
CA LYS A 3 30.74 28.70 -17.15
C LYS A 3 29.44 29.24 -16.53
N LYS A 4 28.48 29.64 -17.35
CA LYS A 4 27.14 30.08 -16.88
C LYS A 4 26.45 28.89 -16.20
N ARG A 5 25.87 29.10 -15.02
CA ARG A 5 25.05 28.08 -14.33
C ARG A 5 23.83 27.78 -15.19
N GLN A 6 23.70 26.54 -15.65
CA GLN A 6 22.54 26.07 -16.38
C GLN A 6 21.55 25.45 -15.39
N TRP A 7 20.33 25.99 -15.33
CA TRP A 7 19.23 25.41 -14.57
C TRP A 7 18.71 24.18 -15.31
N LYS A 8 18.76 23.01 -14.67
CA LYS A 8 18.20 21.76 -15.21
C LYS A 8 16.76 21.62 -14.73
N SER A 9 15.88 21.07 -15.57
CA SER A 9 14.51 20.76 -15.16
C SER A 9 14.46 19.52 -14.27
N LEU A 10 13.42 19.39 -13.44
CA LEU A 10 13.22 18.21 -12.58
C LEU A 10 13.26 16.91 -13.38
N LYS A 11 12.63 16.88 -14.56
CA LYS A 11 12.64 15.72 -15.46
C LYS A 11 14.07 15.36 -15.90
N GLN A 12 14.89 16.34 -16.23
CA GLN A 12 16.29 16.11 -16.62
C GLN A 12 17.14 15.58 -15.47
N ILE A 13 16.91 16.08 -14.24
CA ILE A 13 17.58 15.62 -13.03
C ILE A 13 17.22 14.15 -12.75
N LEU A 14 15.93 13.82 -12.74
CA LEU A 14 15.46 12.45 -12.49
C LEU A 14 15.94 11.45 -13.54
N THR A 15 15.94 11.83 -14.83
CA THR A 15 16.48 10.96 -15.89
C THR A 15 17.97 10.73 -15.70
N HIS A 16 18.73 11.76 -15.30
CA HIS A 16 20.16 11.63 -15.05
C HIS A 16 20.44 10.77 -13.81
N GLU A 17 19.69 10.95 -12.73
CA GLU A 17 19.80 10.13 -11.52
C GLU A 17 19.57 8.65 -11.83
N LYS A 18 18.57 8.31 -12.64
CA LYS A 18 18.32 6.92 -13.06
C LYS A 18 19.47 6.27 -13.84
N THR A 19 20.29 7.07 -14.53
CA THR A 19 21.44 6.58 -15.30
C THR A 19 22.71 6.41 -14.47
N LEU A 20 22.71 6.88 -13.21
CA LEU A 20 23.85 6.69 -12.32
C LEU A 20 23.94 5.21 -11.90
N PRO A 21 25.15 4.65 -11.76
CA PRO A 21 25.36 3.27 -11.34
C PRO A 21 25.16 3.15 -9.82
N TRP A 22 23.94 3.39 -9.35
CA TRP A 22 23.55 3.08 -7.97
C TRP A 22 23.77 1.58 -7.75
N LYS A 23 24.52 1.22 -6.72
CA LYS A 23 24.71 -0.18 -6.35
C LYS A 23 23.43 -0.65 -5.65
N GLU A 24 23.09 -1.93 -5.80
CA GLU A 24 21.94 -2.53 -5.09
C GLU A 24 22.10 -2.49 -3.56
N THR A 25 23.33 -2.27 -3.08
CA THR A 25 23.67 -2.02 -1.68
C THR A 25 23.40 -0.59 -1.20
N ASP A 26 23.10 0.34 -2.12
CA ASP A 26 22.82 1.73 -1.78
C ASP A 26 21.41 1.81 -1.19
N ILE A 27 21.36 1.95 0.12
CA ILE A 27 20.14 1.91 0.92
C ILE A 27 19.25 3.09 0.52
N THR A 28 18.08 2.81 -0.05
CA THR A 28 17.06 3.84 -0.23
C THR A 28 16.48 4.18 1.13
N PHE A 29 16.92 5.29 1.73
CA PHE A 29 16.36 5.78 2.99
C PHE A 29 14.97 6.37 2.72
N ASN A 30 13.94 5.59 3.03
CA ASN A 30 12.61 6.14 3.19
C ASN A 30 12.60 7.03 4.44
N ALA A 31 11.91 8.17 4.37
CA ALA A 31 11.69 8.99 5.54
C ALA A 31 11.03 8.14 6.64
N PRO A 32 11.50 8.26 7.90
CA PRO A 32 10.87 7.54 9.00
C PRO A 32 9.42 7.99 9.16
N PRO A 33 8.51 7.11 9.63
CA PRO A 33 7.12 7.50 9.87
C PRO A 33 7.04 8.61 10.91
N SER A 34 6.04 9.48 10.79
CA SER A 34 5.80 10.53 11.79
C SER A 34 5.47 9.92 13.15
N LEU A 35 6.27 10.27 14.17
CA LEU A 35 6.00 9.92 15.57
C LEU A 35 4.90 10.79 16.20
N LYS A 36 4.61 11.96 15.61
CA LYS A 36 3.56 12.86 16.09
C LYS A 36 2.19 12.32 15.65
N PRO A 37 1.23 12.16 16.56
CA PRO A 37 -0.10 11.72 16.20
C PRO A 37 -0.74 12.74 15.24
N ALA A 38 -1.33 12.25 14.16
CA ALA A 38 -1.98 13.10 13.18
C ALA A 38 -3.24 13.75 13.78
N LYS A 39 -3.41 15.05 13.56
CA LYS A 39 -4.67 15.74 13.85
C LYS A 39 -5.77 15.20 12.93
N LYS A 40 -6.97 15.02 13.49
CA LYS A 40 -8.15 14.54 12.75
C LYS A 40 -9.02 15.74 12.37
N TYR A 41 -9.41 15.79 11.11
CA TYR A 41 -10.29 16.81 10.56
C TYR A 41 -11.55 16.15 10.00
N SER A 42 -12.65 16.90 9.99
CA SER A 42 -13.92 16.49 9.40
C SER A 42 -13.75 16.30 7.91
N ASP A 43 -14.32 15.23 7.38
CA ASP A 43 -14.26 14.96 5.94
C ASP A 43 -15.21 15.89 5.14
N ILE A 44 -16.10 16.61 5.83
CA ILE A 44 -17.09 17.53 5.21
C ILE A 44 -16.62 18.98 5.34
N SER A 45 -16.40 19.48 6.57
CA SER A 45 -16.10 20.90 6.83
C SER A 45 -14.61 21.22 6.93
N GLY A 46 -13.75 20.22 7.14
CA GLY A 46 -12.32 20.42 7.41
C GLY A 46 -12.01 20.97 8.81
N LEU A 47 -13.01 21.15 9.69
CA LEU A 47 -12.80 21.51 11.10
C LEU A 47 -12.21 20.33 11.89
N ILE A 48 -11.65 20.59 13.08
CA ILE A 48 -11.10 19.51 13.92
C ILE A 48 -12.21 18.53 14.28
N ALA A 49 -12.08 17.26 13.91
CA ALA A 49 -13.10 16.25 14.17
C ALA A 49 -12.74 15.39 15.39
N PRO A 50 -13.41 15.58 16.53
CA PRO A 50 -13.24 14.70 17.68
C PRO A 50 -13.90 13.32 17.48
N TYR A 51 -14.85 13.19 16.55
CA TYR A 51 -15.66 11.99 16.39
C TYR A 51 -15.49 11.31 15.03
N THR A 52 -15.85 10.03 14.98
CA THR A 52 -15.82 9.20 13.76
C THR A 52 -17.01 8.25 13.79
N ASP A 53 -17.79 8.21 12.71
CA ASP A 53 -18.94 7.33 12.59
C ASP A 53 -18.47 5.87 12.40
N PRO A 54 -18.91 4.92 13.25
CA PRO A 54 -18.52 3.51 13.12
C PRO A 54 -18.99 2.86 11.82
N HIS A 55 -20.06 3.35 11.20
CA HIS A 55 -20.62 2.78 9.97
C HIS A 55 -19.89 3.28 8.72
N SER A 56 -19.90 4.59 8.47
CA SER A 56 -19.28 5.19 7.28
C SER A 56 -17.76 5.37 7.41
N LYS A 57 -17.20 5.31 8.63
CA LYS A 57 -15.81 5.70 8.95
C LYS A 57 -15.48 7.17 8.67
N LEU A 58 -16.48 8.00 8.36
CA LEU A 58 -16.28 9.44 8.17
C LEU A 58 -16.09 10.13 9.52
N ARG A 59 -15.26 11.18 9.51
CA ARG A 59 -14.96 12.05 10.63
C ARG A 59 -15.87 13.27 10.57
N TYR A 60 -16.40 13.68 11.73
CA TYR A 60 -17.31 14.82 11.85
C TYR A 60 -17.01 15.68 13.07
N HIS A 61 -17.40 16.95 12.99
CA HIS A 61 -17.20 17.94 14.05
C HIS A 61 -18.42 18.08 14.97
N ASN A 62 -19.63 18.17 14.40
CA ASN A 62 -20.86 18.48 15.11
C ASN A 62 -22.00 17.50 14.77
N VAL A 63 -23.17 17.71 15.37
CA VAL A 63 -24.33 16.82 15.23
C VAL A 63 -24.96 16.94 13.84
N GLU A 64 -24.92 18.12 13.26
CA GLU A 64 -25.46 18.42 11.93
C GLU A 64 -24.71 17.64 10.83
N GLU A 65 -23.39 17.59 10.91
CA GLU A 65 -22.56 16.76 10.04
C GLU A 65 -22.86 15.27 10.23
N TYR A 66 -23.05 14.82 11.47
CA TYR A 66 -23.42 13.42 11.73
C TYR A 66 -24.74 13.03 11.07
N GLN A 67 -25.77 13.88 11.17
CA GLN A 67 -27.05 13.66 10.49
C GLN A 67 -26.89 13.61 8.97
N THR A 68 -26.06 14.51 8.43
CA THR A 68 -25.75 14.58 7.00
C THR A 68 -25.05 13.31 6.51
N ILE A 69 -24.07 12.79 7.27
CA ILE A 69 -23.35 11.55 6.93
C ILE A 69 -24.31 10.35 6.83
N ARG A 70 -25.35 10.31 7.66
CA ARG A 70 -26.34 9.22 7.65
C ARG A 70 -27.24 9.20 6.41
N THR A 71 -27.33 10.30 5.67
CA THR A 71 -28.10 10.38 4.42
C THR A 71 -27.24 10.16 3.18
N PHE A 72 -25.91 10.04 3.32
CA PHE A 72 -25.02 9.86 2.18
C PHE A 72 -25.19 8.49 1.50
N PRO A 73 -25.19 8.46 0.15
CA PRO A 73 -25.08 7.20 -0.58
C PRO A 73 -23.68 6.60 -0.42
N MET A 74 -23.58 5.28 -0.56
CA MET A 74 -22.32 4.53 -0.36
C MET A 74 -21.15 5.07 -1.19
N ASP A 75 -21.41 5.46 -2.44
CA ASP A 75 -20.38 5.96 -3.35
C ASP A 75 -19.81 7.31 -2.90
N LEU A 76 -20.65 8.16 -2.31
CA LEU A 76 -20.22 9.45 -1.78
C LEU A 76 -19.32 9.25 -0.56
N THR A 77 -19.72 8.37 0.37
CA THR A 77 -18.87 7.97 1.50
C THR A 77 -17.54 7.40 1.03
N ALA A 78 -17.55 6.50 0.04
CA ALA A 78 -16.34 5.93 -0.53
C ALA A 78 -15.43 6.99 -1.17
N GLY A 79 -16.02 7.99 -1.85
CA GLY A 79 -15.30 9.13 -2.42
C GLY A 79 -14.58 9.95 -1.36
N TYR A 80 -15.27 10.34 -0.28
CA TYR A 80 -14.67 11.07 0.84
C TYR A 80 -13.54 10.28 1.52
N LEU A 81 -13.75 8.97 1.71
CA LEU A 81 -12.73 8.09 2.25
C LEU A 81 -11.50 7.98 1.34
N ALA A 82 -11.70 7.85 0.02
CA ALA A 82 -10.62 7.77 -0.96
C ALA A 82 -9.75 9.03 -0.96
N LEU A 83 -10.36 10.21 -0.83
CA LEU A 83 -9.63 11.48 -0.71
C LEU A 83 -8.76 11.54 0.56
N ARG A 84 -9.20 10.91 1.65
CA ARG A 84 -8.40 10.75 2.88
C ARG A 84 -7.28 9.68 2.73
N GLY A 85 -7.19 9.03 1.59
CA GLY A 85 -6.24 7.94 1.35
C GLY A 85 -6.73 6.57 1.85
N TYR A 86 -8.01 6.45 2.20
CA TYR A 86 -8.61 5.14 2.47
C TYR A 86 -8.99 4.49 1.15
N ALA A 87 -8.14 3.60 0.66
CA ALA A 87 -8.49 2.77 -0.48
C ALA A 87 -9.52 1.71 -0.02
N PRO A 88 -10.65 1.54 -0.73
CA PRO A 88 -11.47 0.36 -0.52
C PRO A 88 -10.60 -0.88 -0.74
N SER A 89 -10.65 -1.85 0.18
CA SER A 89 -9.83 -3.06 0.18
C SER A 89 -9.99 -3.94 -1.08
N SER A 90 -10.73 -3.51 -2.10
CA SER A 90 -10.89 -4.16 -3.40
C SER A 90 -9.69 -4.01 -4.34
N ARG A 91 -8.62 -3.29 -3.95
CA ARG A 91 -7.32 -3.32 -4.64
C ARG A 91 -6.20 -3.99 -3.83
N VAL A 92 -6.53 -5.06 -3.11
CA VAL A 92 -5.50 -6.02 -2.67
C VAL A 92 -5.04 -6.78 -3.90
N GLY A 93 -3.95 -6.32 -4.52
CA GLY A 93 -3.10 -7.18 -5.32
C GLY A 93 -2.77 -8.41 -4.47
N GLN A 94 -3.24 -9.57 -4.90
CA GLN A 94 -2.93 -10.84 -4.28
C GLN A 94 -1.41 -11.01 -4.25
N SER A 95 -0.78 -10.75 -3.11
CA SER A 95 0.51 -11.35 -2.83
C SER A 95 0.24 -12.84 -2.66
N LYS A 96 0.39 -13.60 -3.74
CA LYS A 96 0.33 -15.06 -3.71
C LYS A 96 1.48 -15.52 -2.81
N THR A 97 1.20 -15.68 -1.52
CA THR A 97 2.01 -16.53 -0.66
C THR A 97 1.88 -17.92 -1.24
N LEU A 98 2.94 -18.39 -1.93
CA LEU A 98 2.99 -19.73 -2.49
C LEU A 98 2.92 -20.72 -1.33
N LYS A 99 1.70 -21.18 -0.99
CA LYS A 99 1.53 -22.34 -0.12
C LYS A 99 2.06 -23.54 -0.87
N LEU A 100 3.30 -23.95 -0.59
CA LEU A 100 3.80 -25.22 -1.11
C LEU A 100 2.87 -26.33 -0.61
N SER A 101 2.29 -27.07 -1.54
CA SER A 101 1.37 -28.15 -1.22
C SER A 101 2.14 -29.27 -0.48
N LYS A 102 1.40 -30.04 0.33
CA LYS A 102 1.97 -31.20 1.04
C LYS A 102 2.71 -32.13 0.08
N GLN A 103 2.15 -32.34 -1.13
CA GLN A 103 2.75 -33.12 -2.21
C GLN A 103 4.09 -32.55 -2.70
N SER A 104 4.23 -31.23 -2.82
CA SER A 104 5.51 -30.59 -3.17
C SER A 104 6.58 -30.76 -2.09
N LEU A 105 6.21 -30.75 -0.81
CA LEU A 105 7.15 -31.05 0.28
C LEU A 105 7.63 -32.51 0.24
N TYR A 106 6.72 -33.47 0.00
CA TYR A 106 7.11 -34.88 -0.16
C TYR A 106 8.08 -35.04 -1.34
N LYS A 107 7.79 -34.45 -2.50
CA LYS A 107 8.68 -34.51 -3.66
C LYS A 107 10.07 -33.93 -3.38
N LEU A 108 10.15 -32.83 -2.62
CA LEU A 108 11.42 -32.21 -2.26
C LEU A 108 12.21 -33.07 -1.25
N ILE A 109 11.53 -33.70 -0.30
CA ILE A 109 12.16 -34.65 0.64
C ILE A 109 12.69 -35.87 -0.11
N TYR A 110 11.91 -36.47 -1.01
CA TYR A 110 12.36 -37.65 -1.77
C TYR A 110 13.55 -37.35 -2.69
N HIS A 111 13.58 -36.16 -3.30
CA HIS A 111 14.73 -35.72 -4.10
C HIS A 111 15.99 -35.46 -3.24
N MET A 112 15.83 -34.98 -2.00
CA MET A 112 16.95 -34.75 -1.08
C MET A 112 17.50 -36.06 -0.47
N VAL A 113 16.68 -37.10 -0.37
CA VAL A 113 17.06 -38.41 0.21
C VAL A 113 17.47 -39.43 -0.87
N GLY A 114 17.32 -39.11 -2.16
CA GLY A 114 17.86 -39.91 -3.27
C GLY A 114 17.17 -41.27 -3.47
N ILE A 115 15.95 -41.44 -2.97
CA ILE A 115 15.18 -42.68 -3.13
C ILE A 115 14.31 -42.53 -4.38
N SER A 116 14.61 -43.32 -5.42
CA SER A 116 13.81 -43.40 -6.64
C SER A 116 12.55 -44.23 -6.37
N ASP A 117 11.37 -43.71 -6.73
CA ASP A 117 10.10 -44.43 -6.63
C ASP A 117 10.07 -45.62 -7.61
N ASP A 118 10.27 -46.84 -7.12
CA ASP A 118 9.77 -48.05 -7.80
C ASP A 118 8.27 -48.19 -7.48
N SER A 119 7.43 -47.56 -8.30
CA SER A 119 5.98 -47.83 -8.27
C SER A 119 5.71 -49.20 -8.89
N PRO A 120 4.99 -50.12 -8.21
CA PRO A 120 4.53 -51.33 -8.86
C PRO A 120 3.38 -50.97 -9.80
N SER A 121 3.56 -51.37 -11.06
CA SER A 121 2.54 -51.38 -12.10
C SER A 121 1.23 -52.00 -11.59
N GLY A 122 0.14 -51.25 -11.66
CA GLY A 122 -1.20 -51.79 -11.48
C GLY A 122 -1.55 -52.74 -12.63
N GLN A 123 -1.89 -53.96 -12.27
CA GLN A 123 -3.07 -54.67 -12.79
C GLN A 123 -4.03 -54.86 -11.61
#